data_AF-A0A2G1BRZ1-F1
#
_entry.id   AF-A0A2G1BRZ1-F1
#
_cell.length_a   1.000
_cell.length_b   1.000
_cell.length_c   1.000
_cell.angle_alpha   90.00
_cell.angle_beta   90.00
_cell.angle_gamma   90.00
#
_symmetry.space_group_name_H-M   'P 1'
#
loop_
_entity.id
_entity.type
_entity.pdbx_description
1 polymer ?
#
loop_
_entity_poly.entity_id
_entity_poly.type
_entity_poly.pdbx_seq_one_letter_code
_entity_poly.pdbx_strand_id
1 'polypeptide(L)'
;MNINNKYSPYWILNPLRNNITIKTYGEWSFFLPKEVIEGQSPLSKLGEGFFRKAHNMVSLYDHNLWIFSNKEFDYNDCYRFSRILKAVSETFCNSYLSQPGVIIMLSNGDIEEQPSTPSNKSTSGSENLTDEKLIRVLDVTERIYELNLVDYLDVFEYLSEIKKSSLFISELALWSFVEQHWKGDKKSNNELAESLKRLGTTVYNRKDPDYVEFKNNLRTFIDTTGGKKKNLSDMRNLLAHGTFFKQKNNWDNRQWSLFVEIHEFLFNMVLLGLEQEINNF
;
A
#
# COMPACT_ATOMS: atom_id res chain seq x y z
N MET A 1 -25.14 4.51 -23.84
CA MET A 1 -23.82 3.85 -23.86
C MET A 1 -23.93 2.66 -24.79
N ASN A 2 -23.07 2.56 -25.80
CA ASN A 2 -23.12 1.48 -26.78
C ASN A 2 -22.58 0.18 -26.15
N ILE A 3 -23.34 -0.91 -26.30
CA ILE A 3 -23.15 -2.20 -25.62
C ILE A 3 -21.90 -2.97 -26.13
N ASN A 4 -21.15 -2.44 -27.11
CA ASN A 4 -20.07 -3.17 -27.80
C ASN A 4 -18.67 -2.53 -27.68
N ASN A 5 -18.47 -1.52 -26.83
CA ASN A 5 -17.13 -0.95 -26.65
C ASN A 5 -16.33 -1.80 -25.68
N LYS A 6 -15.08 -2.13 -26.03
CA LYS A 6 -14.15 -2.83 -25.13
C LYS A 6 -13.23 -1.82 -24.45
N TYR A 7 -13.14 -1.90 -23.13
CA TYR A 7 -12.30 -1.04 -22.31
C TYR A 7 -11.13 -1.85 -21.76
N SER A 8 -9.91 -1.45 -22.09
CA SER A 8 -8.69 -2.05 -21.55
C SER A 8 -7.97 -1.02 -20.69
N PRO A 9 -8.16 -1.07 -19.36
CA PRO A 9 -7.53 -0.11 -18.47
C PRO A 9 -6.07 -0.46 -18.20
N TYR A 10 -5.29 0.57 -17.93
CA TYR A 10 -3.91 0.44 -17.51
C TYR A 10 -3.54 1.53 -16.52
N TRP A 11 -2.51 1.27 -15.72
CA TRP A 11 -2.02 2.18 -14.68
C TRP A 11 -0.50 2.27 -14.75
N ILE A 12 0.03 3.36 -14.19
CA ILE A 12 1.47 3.59 -14.05
C ILE A 12 1.78 3.70 -12.57
N LEU A 13 2.61 2.80 -12.08
CA LEU A 13 3.15 2.82 -10.73
C LEU A 13 4.51 3.53 -10.74
N ASN A 14 4.73 4.40 -9.76
CA ASN A 14 5.95 5.20 -9.63
C ASN A 14 6.76 4.85 -8.36
N PRO A 15 7.37 3.64 -8.30
CA PRO A 15 8.22 3.27 -7.18
C PRO A 15 9.58 3.96 -7.26
N LEU A 16 10.28 4.16 -6.15
CA LEU A 16 11.66 4.69 -6.19
C LEU A 16 12.64 3.73 -6.87
N ARG A 17 12.39 2.43 -6.70
CA ARG A 17 13.16 1.34 -7.26
C ARG A 17 12.22 0.19 -7.60
N ASN A 18 12.49 -0.44 -8.73
CA ASN A 18 11.65 -1.48 -9.28
C ASN A 18 12.49 -2.72 -9.55
N ASN A 19 12.21 -3.80 -8.83
CA ASN A 19 12.85 -5.10 -8.96
C ASN A 19 11.87 -6.14 -9.52
N ILE A 20 10.83 -5.70 -10.24
CA ILE A 20 9.85 -6.60 -10.84
C ILE A 20 10.50 -7.41 -11.96
N THR A 21 10.37 -8.72 -11.86
CA THR A 21 10.83 -9.67 -12.88
C THR A 21 9.67 -10.39 -13.57
N ILE A 22 8.53 -10.51 -12.89
CA ILE A 22 7.32 -11.10 -13.47
C ILE A 22 6.78 -10.23 -14.60
N LYS A 23 6.35 -10.87 -15.68
CA LYS A 23 5.71 -10.20 -16.83
C LYS A 23 4.19 -10.38 -16.86
N THR A 24 3.70 -11.44 -16.22
CA THR A 24 2.28 -11.74 -16.11
C THR A 24 1.96 -12.34 -14.75
N TYR A 25 0.73 -12.11 -14.28
CA TYR A 25 0.16 -12.74 -13.09
C TYR A 25 -1.36 -12.74 -13.21
N GLY A 26 -1.98 -13.92 -13.35
CA GLY A 26 -3.40 -14.03 -13.66
C GLY A 26 -3.76 -13.23 -14.92
N GLU A 27 -4.73 -12.32 -14.81
CA GLU A 27 -5.18 -11.42 -15.89
C GLU A 27 -4.39 -10.10 -15.94
N TRP A 28 -3.18 -10.07 -15.39
CA TRP A 28 -2.34 -8.87 -15.35
C TRP A 28 -1.08 -9.04 -16.19
N SER A 29 -0.66 -7.95 -16.83
CA SER A 29 0.62 -7.87 -17.54
C SER A 29 1.40 -6.61 -17.18
N PHE A 30 2.72 -6.73 -17.11
CA PHE A 30 3.60 -5.72 -16.55
C PHE A 30 4.75 -5.39 -17.50
N PHE A 31 4.98 -4.09 -17.70
CA PHE A 31 5.97 -3.60 -18.66
C PHE A 31 6.76 -2.44 -18.07
N LEU A 32 8.07 -2.44 -18.32
CA LEU A 32 8.93 -1.28 -18.12
C LEU A 32 8.73 -0.28 -19.26
N PRO A 33 9.13 0.99 -19.09
CA PRO A 33 8.88 2.03 -20.08
C PRO A 33 9.48 1.72 -21.44
N LYS A 34 10.69 1.14 -21.46
CA LYS A 34 11.35 0.70 -22.71
C LYS A 34 10.48 -0.30 -23.49
N GLU A 35 9.89 -1.27 -22.80
CA GLU A 35 9.04 -2.30 -23.41
C GLU A 35 7.74 -1.70 -23.95
N VAL A 36 7.20 -0.69 -23.26
CA VAL A 36 6.03 0.08 -23.75
C VAL A 36 6.39 0.85 -25.02
N ILE A 37 7.52 1.57 -25.01
CA ILE A 37 8.00 2.37 -26.15
C ILE A 37 8.28 1.47 -27.37
N GLU A 38 8.87 0.30 -27.16
CA GLU A 38 9.16 -0.68 -28.22
C GLU A 38 7.90 -1.44 -28.72
N GLY A 39 6.74 -1.19 -28.13
CA GLY A 39 5.46 -1.75 -28.56
C GLY A 39 5.23 -3.20 -28.12
N GLN A 40 5.89 -3.64 -27.05
CA GLN A 40 5.72 -4.98 -26.48
C GLN A 40 4.48 -5.07 -25.56
N SER A 41 3.99 -3.93 -25.09
CA SER A 41 2.76 -3.84 -24.27
C SER A 41 1.48 -3.92 -25.11
N PRO A 42 0.30 -4.08 -24.49
CA PRO A 42 -1.00 -4.02 -25.18
C PRO A 42 -1.24 -2.74 -26.00
N LEU A 43 -0.53 -1.65 -25.71
CA LEU A 43 -0.57 -0.42 -26.52
C LEU A 43 0.07 -0.59 -27.91
N SER A 44 0.91 -1.60 -28.10
CA SER A 44 1.60 -1.88 -29.36
C SER A 44 2.24 -0.61 -29.94
N LYS A 45 1.98 -0.29 -31.21
CA LYS A 45 2.51 0.90 -31.92
C LYS A 45 2.13 2.24 -31.26
N LEU A 46 1.10 2.27 -30.41
CA LEU A 46 0.70 3.48 -29.69
C LEU A 46 1.58 3.75 -28.45
N GLY A 47 2.34 2.75 -27.98
CA GLY A 47 3.07 2.80 -26.73
C GLY A 47 4.02 4.00 -26.58
N GLU A 48 4.79 4.34 -27.62
CA GLU A 48 5.66 5.52 -27.60
C GLU A 48 4.87 6.83 -27.42
N GLY A 49 3.74 6.98 -28.13
CA GLY A 49 2.89 8.16 -28.04
C GLY A 49 2.29 8.33 -26.65
N PHE A 50 1.80 7.24 -26.07
CA PHE A 50 1.27 7.20 -24.71
C PHE A 50 2.35 7.49 -23.66
N PHE A 51 3.53 6.90 -23.80
CA PHE A 51 4.66 7.19 -22.93
C PHE A 51 5.02 8.68 -22.97
N ARG A 52 5.17 9.26 -24.17
CA ARG A 52 5.48 10.69 -24.32
C ARG A 52 4.41 11.59 -23.69
N LYS A 53 3.12 11.29 -23.91
CA LYS A 53 2.02 12.03 -23.28
C LYS A 53 2.11 12.00 -21.75
N ALA A 54 2.30 10.81 -21.17
CA ALA A 54 2.41 10.66 -19.72
C ALA A 54 3.69 11.30 -19.16
N HIS A 55 4.82 11.13 -19.85
CA HIS A 55 6.12 11.72 -19.49
C HIS A 55 6.10 13.26 -19.50
N ASN A 56 5.35 13.86 -20.44
CA ASN A 56 5.18 15.30 -20.50
C ASN A 56 4.28 15.85 -19.38
N MET A 57 3.38 15.03 -18.83
CA MET A 57 2.57 15.41 -17.66
C MET A 57 3.36 15.29 -16.36
N VAL A 58 4.14 14.21 -16.25
CA VAL A 58 4.92 13.82 -15.08
C VAL A 58 6.19 13.17 -15.58
N SER A 59 7.37 13.65 -15.19
CA SER A 59 8.62 13.03 -15.61
C SER A 59 8.66 11.55 -15.22
N LEU A 60 8.47 10.68 -16.20
CA LEU A 60 8.59 9.22 -16.05
C LEU A 60 10.05 8.79 -16.20
N TYR A 61 10.44 7.79 -15.43
CA TYR A 61 11.77 7.20 -15.35
C TYR A 61 11.71 5.70 -15.68
N ASP A 62 12.87 5.11 -15.95
CA ASP A 62 13.00 3.70 -16.35
C ASP A 62 12.47 2.68 -15.33
N HIS A 63 12.37 3.08 -14.06
CA HIS A 63 11.84 2.24 -12.99
C HIS A 63 10.31 2.27 -12.88
N ASN A 64 9.60 3.11 -13.64
CA ASN A 64 8.14 3.09 -13.64
C ASN A 64 7.61 1.75 -14.12
N LEU A 65 6.54 1.27 -13.50
CA LEU A 65 5.88 0.03 -13.93
C LEU A 65 4.55 0.36 -14.59
N TRP A 66 4.36 -0.09 -15.82
CA TRP A 66 3.08 -0.05 -16.50
C TRP A 66 2.35 -1.36 -16.25
N ILE A 67 1.14 -1.25 -15.71
CA ILE A 67 0.30 -2.36 -15.28
C ILE A 67 -0.93 -2.37 -16.16
N PHE A 68 -1.19 -3.47 -16.85
CA PHE A 68 -2.35 -3.66 -17.71
C PHE A 68 -3.23 -4.76 -17.16
N SER A 69 -4.55 -4.53 -17.18
CA SER A 69 -5.51 -5.60 -16.94
C SER A 69 -6.02 -6.14 -18.27
N ASN A 70 -6.02 -7.47 -18.40
CA ASN A 70 -6.62 -8.20 -19.51
C ASN A 70 -8.12 -8.46 -19.27
N LYS A 71 -8.64 -8.16 -18.07
CA LYS A 71 -10.08 -8.22 -17.77
C LYS A 71 -10.81 -7.09 -18.50
N GLU A 72 -11.99 -7.39 -19.04
CA GLU A 72 -12.89 -6.38 -19.60
C GLU A 72 -13.61 -5.66 -18.44
N PHE A 73 -13.62 -4.33 -18.48
CA PHE A 73 -14.34 -3.50 -17.53
C PHE A 73 -15.42 -2.69 -18.25
N ASP A 74 -16.53 -2.40 -17.58
CA ASP A 74 -17.32 -1.23 -17.93
C ASP A 74 -16.70 0.03 -17.27
N TYR A 75 -17.17 1.21 -17.69
CA TYR A 75 -16.60 2.48 -17.19
C TYR A 75 -16.70 2.65 -15.66
N ASN A 76 -17.83 2.25 -15.06
CA ASN A 76 -18.05 2.42 -13.62
C ASN A 76 -17.22 1.42 -12.82
N ASP A 77 -17.16 0.18 -13.30
CA ASP A 77 -16.37 -0.90 -12.72
C ASP A 77 -14.88 -0.59 -12.78
N CYS A 78 -14.38 -0.02 -13.89
CA CYS A 78 -13.00 0.42 -14.01
C CYS A 78 -12.65 1.49 -12.96
N TYR A 79 -13.53 2.48 -12.76
CA TYR A 79 -13.30 3.55 -11.79
C TYR A 79 -13.29 3.00 -10.36
N ARG A 80 -14.25 2.15 -10.02
CA ARG A 80 -14.33 1.51 -8.71
C ARG A 80 -13.11 0.65 -8.43
N PHE A 81 -12.73 -0.21 -9.36
CA PHE A 81 -11.54 -1.06 -9.25
C PHE A 81 -10.28 -0.20 -9.07
N SER A 82 -10.13 0.86 -9.87
CA SER A 82 -8.98 1.78 -9.80
C SER A 82 -8.83 2.44 -8.44
N ARG A 83 -9.94 2.80 -7.78
CA ARG A 83 -9.89 3.38 -6.43
C ARG A 83 -9.35 2.39 -5.41
N ILE A 84 -9.81 1.13 -5.47
CA ILE A 84 -9.31 0.05 -4.59
C ILE A 84 -7.84 -0.22 -4.88
N LEU A 85 -7.47 -0.41 -6.16
CA LEU A 85 -6.09 -0.68 -6.56
C LEU A 85 -5.16 0.44 -6.08
N LYS A 86 -5.60 1.69 -6.19
CA LYS A 86 -4.84 2.83 -5.70
C LYS A 86 -4.65 2.81 -4.20
N ALA A 87 -5.72 2.63 -3.42
CA ALA A 87 -5.64 2.62 -1.97
C ALA A 87 -4.73 1.48 -1.47
N VAL A 88 -4.89 0.28 -2.04
CA VAL A 88 -4.08 -0.90 -1.70
C VAL A 88 -2.62 -0.69 -2.12
N SER A 89 -2.36 -0.33 -3.37
CA SER A 89 -0.98 -0.12 -3.86
C SER A 89 -0.24 0.97 -3.09
N GLU A 90 -0.87 2.11 -2.80
CA GLU A 90 -0.23 3.19 -2.05
C GLU A 90 -0.04 2.85 -0.55
N THR A 91 -0.74 1.82 -0.05
CA THR A 91 -0.55 1.30 1.31
C THR A 91 0.59 0.28 1.35
N PHE A 92 0.56 -0.70 0.45
CA PHE A 92 1.56 -1.78 0.39
C PHE A 92 2.90 -1.31 -0.15
N CYS A 93 2.88 -0.42 -1.12
CA CYS A 93 4.05 0.07 -1.79
C CYS A 93 4.31 1.52 -1.37
N ASN A 94 5.58 1.88 -1.19
CA ASN A 94 5.98 3.27 -1.19
C ASN A 94 6.01 3.74 -2.64
N SER A 95 4.85 3.97 -3.24
CA SER A 95 4.72 4.38 -4.65
C SER A 95 3.34 4.94 -4.94
N TYR A 96 3.26 5.96 -5.78
CA TYR A 96 1.98 6.48 -6.27
C TYR A 96 1.49 5.70 -7.48
N LEU A 97 0.18 5.43 -7.51
CA LEU A 97 -0.51 4.87 -8.68
C LEU A 97 -1.19 6.02 -9.45
N SER A 98 -1.04 6.01 -10.77
CA SER A 98 -1.75 6.94 -11.66
C SER A 98 -3.27 6.74 -11.58
N GLN A 99 -4.04 7.71 -12.05
CA GLN A 99 -5.40 7.41 -12.50
C GLN A 99 -5.34 6.41 -13.68
N PRO A 100 -6.40 5.60 -13.89
CA PRO A 100 -6.43 4.68 -15.02
C PRO A 100 -6.29 5.47 -16.32
N GLY A 101 -5.44 4.98 -17.22
CA GLY A 101 -5.61 5.22 -18.63
C GLY A 101 -6.49 4.12 -19.22
N VAL A 102 -7.17 4.41 -20.32
CA VAL A 102 -8.10 3.48 -20.95
C VAL A 102 -7.90 3.51 -22.47
N ILE A 103 -7.82 2.31 -23.05
CA ILE A 103 -7.93 2.09 -24.49
C ILE A 103 -9.37 1.67 -24.76
N ILE A 104 -10.09 2.45 -25.56
CA ILE A 104 -11.48 2.16 -25.94
C ILE A 104 -11.49 1.72 -27.39
N MET A 105 -11.83 0.45 -27.64
CA MET A 105 -12.10 -0.02 -28.99
C MET A 105 -13.58 0.19 -29.30
N LEU A 106 -13.85 1.10 -30.23
CA LEU A 106 -15.21 1.44 -30.66
C LEU A 106 -15.75 0.37 -31.61
N SER A 107 -17.08 0.23 -31.65
CA SER A 107 -17.77 -0.75 -32.50
C SER A 107 -17.48 -0.64 -34.01
N ASN A 108 -17.00 0.51 -34.47
CA ASN A 108 -16.59 0.75 -35.86
C ASN A 108 -15.11 0.41 -36.13
N GLY A 109 -14.38 -0.08 -35.12
CA GLY A 109 -12.95 -0.40 -35.19
C GLY A 109 -12.02 0.76 -34.84
N ASP A 110 -12.55 1.95 -34.57
CA ASP A 110 -11.76 3.11 -34.14
C ASP A 110 -11.27 2.92 -32.70
N ILE A 111 -10.16 3.59 -32.36
CA ILE A 111 -9.58 3.58 -31.01
C ILE A 111 -9.70 4.98 -30.43
N GLU A 112 -10.36 5.09 -29.27
CA GLU A 112 -10.31 6.30 -28.44
C GLU A 112 -9.31 6.09 -27.29
N GLU A 113 -8.43 7.08 -27.12
CA GLU A 113 -7.32 7.04 -26.17
C GLU A 113 -7.59 7.97 -25.00
N GLN A 114 -7.61 7.43 -23.78
CA GLN A 114 -7.61 8.23 -22.56
C GLN A 114 -6.32 7.93 -21.80
N PRO A 115 -5.28 8.77 -21.91
CA PRO A 115 -4.02 8.50 -21.24
C PRO A 115 -4.18 8.56 -19.71
N SER A 116 -3.51 7.65 -19.01
CA SER A 116 -3.34 7.71 -17.56
C SER A 116 -2.76 9.06 -17.13
N THR A 117 -3.15 9.57 -15.97
CA THR A 117 -2.53 10.76 -15.37
C THR A 117 -1.68 10.35 -14.17
N PRO A 118 -0.34 10.20 -14.31
CA PRO A 118 0.54 9.87 -13.20
C PRO A 118 0.54 10.99 -12.15
N SER A 119 1.06 10.70 -10.96
CA SER A 119 1.21 11.70 -9.91
C SER A 119 2.60 12.35 -9.95
N ASN A 120 2.65 13.69 -9.87
CA ASN A 120 3.89 14.47 -9.67
C ASN A 120 4.43 14.39 -8.23
N LYS A 121 3.78 13.64 -7.34
CA LYS A 121 4.25 13.50 -5.96
C LYS A 121 5.52 12.67 -5.93
N SER A 122 6.53 13.17 -5.21
CA SER A 122 7.76 12.43 -4.96
C SER A 122 7.45 11.25 -4.05
N THR A 123 7.75 10.05 -4.53
CA THR A 123 7.75 8.84 -3.71
C THR A 123 8.81 8.97 -2.62
N SER A 124 8.43 8.69 -1.37
CA SER A 124 9.31 8.72 -0.20
C SER A 124 9.59 7.31 0.31
N GLY A 125 10.76 7.09 0.89
CA GLY A 125 11.18 5.79 1.44
C GLY A 125 12.42 5.23 0.75
N SER A 126 12.80 4.01 1.08
CA SER A 126 13.93 3.29 0.46
C SER A 126 13.51 1.93 -0.11
N GLU A 127 12.22 1.62 0.00
CA GLU A 127 11.68 0.31 -0.23
C GLU A 127 11.49 0.01 -1.73
N ASN A 128 11.98 -1.15 -2.16
CA ASN A 128 11.82 -1.59 -3.54
C ASN A 128 10.42 -2.18 -3.76
N LEU A 129 9.87 -1.96 -4.95
CA LEU A 129 8.78 -2.77 -5.46
C LEU A 129 9.32 -4.15 -5.87
N THR A 130 8.72 -5.21 -5.32
CA THR A 130 9.10 -6.61 -5.56
C THR A 130 7.92 -7.40 -6.11
N ASP A 131 8.19 -8.54 -6.74
CA ASP A 131 7.16 -9.41 -7.33
C ASP A 131 6.11 -9.81 -6.28
N GLU A 132 6.57 -10.21 -5.09
CA GLU A 132 5.72 -10.59 -3.96
C GLU A 132 4.74 -9.48 -3.57
N LYS A 133 5.20 -8.23 -3.47
CA LYS A 133 4.33 -7.10 -3.10
C LYS A 133 3.33 -6.76 -4.18
N LEU A 134 3.76 -6.79 -5.43
CA LEU A 134 2.87 -6.53 -6.55
C LEU A 134 1.76 -7.59 -6.60
N ILE A 135 2.11 -8.87 -6.42
CA ILE A 135 1.15 -9.97 -6.34
C ILE A 135 0.15 -9.75 -5.20
N ARG A 136 0.64 -9.47 -3.98
CA ARG A 136 -0.22 -9.18 -2.82
C ARG A 136 -1.18 -8.02 -3.07
N VAL A 137 -0.69 -6.92 -3.66
CA VAL A 137 -1.53 -5.77 -4.03
C VAL A 137 -2.66 -6.19 -4.96
N LEU A 138 -2.35 -6.99 -6.00
CA LEU A 138 -3.35 -7.43 -6.97
C LEU A 138 -4.36 -8.38 -6.33
N ASP A 139 -3.90 -9.40 -5.60
CA ASP A 139 -4.78 -10.38 -4.94
C ASP A 139 -5.76 -9.71 -3.97
N VAL A 140 -5.26 -8.80 -3.12
CA VAL A 140 -6.08 -8.05 -2.17
C VAL A 140 -7.09 -7.16 -2.90
N THR A 141 -6.65 -6.46 -3.95
CA THR A 141 -7.51 -5.59 -4.74
C THR A 141 -8.64 -6.38 -5.39
N GLU A 142 -8.31 -7.50 -6.04
CA GLU A 142 -9.30 -8.36 -6.69
C GLU A 142 -10.28 -8.92 -5.69
N ARG A 143 -9.81 -9.41 -4.53
CA ARG A 143 -10.67 -9.96 -3.50
C ARG A 143 -11.65 -8.94 -2.93
N ILE A 144 -11.19 -7.71 -2.63
CA ILE A 144 -12.05 -6.62 -2.17
C ILE A 144 -13.11 -6.29 -3.22
N TYR A 145 -12.70 -6.22 -4.49
CA TYR A 145 -13.61 -5.90 -5.59
C TYR A 145 -14.67 -6.99 -5.80
N GLU A 146 -14.25 -8.25 -5.94
CA GLU A 146 -15.11 -9.39 -6.24
C GLU A 146 -16.09 -9.70 -5.11
N LEU A 147 -15.66 -9.58 -3.85
CA LEU A 147 -16.51 -9.78 -2.68
C LEU A 147 -17.28 -8.53 -2.25
N ASN A 148 -17.13 -7.41 -2.98
CA ASN A 148 -17.79 -6.14 -2.69
C ASN A 148 -17.51 -5.63 -1.26
N LEU A 149 -16.28 -5.80 -0.76
CA LEU A 149 -15.85 -5.42 0.60
C LEU A 149 -15.52 -3.92 0.68
N VAL A 150 -16.48 -3.05 0.36
CA VAL A 150 -16.27 -1.61 0.20
C VAL A 150 -15.68 -0.95 1.46
N ASP A 151 -16.01 -1.43 2.65
CA ASP A 151 -15.47 -0.88 3.91
C ASP A 151 -13.94 -0.97 4.00
N TYR A 152 -13.31 -1.95 3.33
CA TYR A 152 -11.85 -2.04 3.26
C TYR A 152 -11.23 -0.95 2.39
N LEU A 153 -11.97 -0.34 1.46
CA LEU A 153 -11.47 0.82 0.72
C LEU A 153 -11.12 1.96 1.68
N ASP A 154 -12.02 2.29 2.59
CA ASP A 154 -11.81 3.36 3.57
C ASP A 154 -10.64 3.03 4.52
N VAL A 155 -10.49 1.75 4.89
CA VAL A 155 -9.35 1.26 5.68
C VAL A 155 -8.03 1.48 4.95
N PHE A 156 -7.93 1.08 3.68
CA PHE A 156 -6.70 1.25 2.89
C PHE A 156 -6.44 2.72 2.53
N GLU A 157 -7.47 3.52 2.25
CA GLU A 157 -7.31 4.97 2.08
C GLU A 157 -6.72 5.60 3.36
N TYR A 158 -7.21 5.22 4.54
CA TYR A 158 -6.68 5.70 5.82
C TYR A 158 -5.23 5.27 6.06
N LEU A 159 -4.89 3.99 5.82
CA LEU A 159 -3.52 3.49 6.00
C LEU A 159 -2.53 4.12 5.02
N SER A 160 -2.97 4.41 3.79
CA SER A 160 -2.16 5.13 2.81
C SER A 160 -1.80 6.53 3.31
N GLU A 161 -2.73 7.24 3.94
CA GLU A 161 -2.47 8.58 4.51
C GLU A 161 -1.60 8.53 5.79
N ILE A 162 -1.73 7.48 6.61
CA ILE A 162 -0.80 7.20 7.71
C ILE A 162 0.63 7.11 7.16
N LYS A 163 0.84 6.29 6.13
CA LYS A 163 2.16 6.05 5.53
C LYS A 163 2.81 7.31 4.95
N LYS A 164 2.01 8.24 4.43
CA LYS A 164 2.48 9.53 3.87
C LYS A 164 2.75 10.60 4.93
N SER A 165 2.33 10.36 6.18
CA SER A 165 2.50 11.32 7.28
C SER A 165 3.91 11.28 7.87
N SER A 166 4.28 12.31 8.64
CA SER A 166 5.55 12.28 9.39
C SER A 166 5.58 11.09 10.36
N LEU A 167 6.75 10.49 10.58
CA LEU A 167 6.89 9.23 11.33
C LEU A 167 6.17 9.22 12.70
N PHE A 168 6.22 10.30 13.48
CA PHE A 168 5.51 10.36 14.77
C PHE A 168 3.99 10.38 14.65
N ILE A 169 3.47 11.08 13.64
CA ILE A 169 2.03 11.14 13.35
C ILE A 169 1.59 9.77 12.84
N SER A 170 2.36 9.19 11.91
CA SER A 170 2.15 7.85 11.37
C SER A 170 2.09 6.82 12.50
N GLU A 171 3.07 6.83 13.40
CA GLU A 171 3.14 5.91 14.54
C GLU A 171 1.93 6.06 15.47
N LEU A 172 1.58 7.28 15.89
CA LEU A 172 0.42 7.52 16.75
C LEU A 172 -0.89 7.05 16.11
N ALA A 173 -1.08 7.35 14.82
CA ALA A 173 -2.26 6.96 14.07
C ALA A 173 -2.33 5.43 13.91
N LEU A 174 -1.20 4.77 13.63
CA LEU A 174 -1.10 3.32 13.49
C LEU A 174 -1.44 2.60 14.80
N TRP A 175 -0.92 3.04 15.94
CA TRP A 175 -1.31 2.47 17.24
C TRP A 175 -2.79 2.68 17.55
N SER A 176 -3.34 3.83 17.19
CA SER A 176 -4.77 4.12 17.38
C SER A 176 -5.64 3.24 16.48
N PHE A 177 -5.21 3.01 15.24
CA PHE A 177 -5.85 2.09 14.31
C PHE A 177 -5.90 0.68 14.87
N VAL A 178 -4.75 0.16 15.34
CA VAL A 178 -4.66 -1.19 15.93
C VAL A 178 -5.58 -1.32 17.14
N GLU A 179 -5.66 -0.29 18.00
CA GLU A 179 -6.56 -0.29 19.17
C GLU A 179 -8.04 -0.43 18.79
N GLN A 180 -8.47 0.21 17.69
CA GLN A 180 -9.87 0.23 17.29
C GLN A 180 -10.25 -0.95 16.39
N HIS A 181 -9.43 -1.25 15.38
CA HIS A 181 -9.74 -2.28 14.38
C HIS A 181 -9.78 -3.69 14.98
N TRP A 182 -8.81 -4.04 15.83
CA TRP A 182 -8.76 -5.33 16.52
C TRP A 182 -9.37 -5.32 17.93
N LYS A 183 -10.21 -4.34 18.23
CA LYS A 183 -10.88 -4.23 19.52
C LYS A 183 -11.73 -5.47 19.81
N GLY A 184 -11.81 -5.84 21.09
CA GLY A 184 -12.70 -6.92 21.54
C GLY A 184 -14.05 -6.48 22.08
N ASP A 185 -14.99 -7.41 22.04
CA ASP A 185 -16.35 -7.21 22.57
C ASP A 185 -16.37 -6.93 24.08
N LYS A 186 -15.37 -7.43 24.81
CA LYS A 186 -15.24 -7.21 26.25
C LYS A 186 -14.39 -5.98 26.52
N LYS A 187 -14.96 -5.00 27.24
CA LYS A 187 -14.20 -3.87 27.80
C LYS A 187 -13.06 -4.38 28.66
N SER A 188 -11.84 -4.00 28.28
CA SER A 188 -10.60 -4.31 29.01
C SER A 188 -9.99 -3.01 29.52
N ASN A 189 -9.35 -3.04 30.69
CA ASN A 189 -8.57 -1.90 31.19
C ASN A 189 -7.31 -1.62 30.34
N ASN A 190 -6.98 -2.50 29.38
CA ASN A 190 -5.84 -2.35 28.48
C ASN A 190 -6.22 -2.81 27.05
N GLU A 191 -7.11 -2.02 26.40
CA GLU A 191 -7.65 -2.32 25.07
C GLU A 191 -6.55 -2.44 24.00
N LEU A 192 -5.56 -1.55 24.03
CA LEU A 192 -4.42 -1.58 23.10
C LEU A 192 -3.63 -2.90 23.16
N ALA A 193 -3.32 -3.40 24.36
CA ALA A 193 -2.54 -4.63 24.50
C ALA A 193 -3.31 -5.86 24.03
N GLU A 194 -4.62 -5.93 24.29
CA GLU A 194 -5.43 -7.04 23.79
C GLU A 194 -5.63 -6.96 22.27
N SER A 195 -5.76 -5.76 21.70
CA SER A 195 -5.89 -5.57 20.24
C SER A 195 -4.60 -5.94 19.51
N LEU A 196 -3.44 -5.51 20.03
CA LEU A 196 -2.13 -5.93 19.50
C LEU A 196 -1.94 -7.45 19.60
N LYS A 197 -2.39 -8.06 20.69
CA LYS A 197 -2.32 -9.51 20.88
C LYS A 197 -3.22 -10.24 19.89
N ARG A 198 -4.43 -9.74 19.62
CA ARG A 198 -5.36 -10.29 18.62
C ARG A 198 -4.75 -10.23 17.22
N LEU A 199 -4.31 -9.05 16.80
CA LEU A 199 -3.58 -8.85 15.55
C LEU A 199 -2.38 -9.81 15.44
N GLY A 200 -1.56 -9.87 16.50
CA GLY A 200 -0.40 -10.75 16.55
C GLY A 200 -0.77 -12.24 16.45
N THR A 201 -1.89 -12.68 17.03
CA THR A 201 -2.36 -14.07 16.90
C THR A 201 -3.02 -14.40 15.57
N THR A 202 -3.53 -13.39 14.86
CA THR A 202 -3.97 -13.53 13.47
C THR A 202 -2.75 -13.81 12.60
N VAL A 203 -1.75 -12.93 12.65
CA VAL A 203 -0.62 -12.97 11.71
C VAL A 203 0.43 -14.02 12.05
N TYR A 204 0.81 -14.15 13.32
CA TYR A 204 2.00 -14.89 13.73
C TYR A 204 1.68 -16.00 14.73
N ASN A 205 2.46 -17.08 14.65
CA ASN A 205 2.57 -17.98 15.79
C ASN A 205 3.29 -17.25 16.95
N ARG A 206 2.91 -17.48 18.21
CA ARG A 206 3.55 -16.82 19.37
C ARG A 206 5.06 -17.05 19.46
N LYS A 207 5.56 -18.12 18.85
CA LYS A 207 6.98 -18.52 18.78
C LYS A 207 7.67 -18.06 17.50
N ASP A 208 6.98 -17.35 16.63
CA ASP A 208 7.56 -16.78 15.42
C ASP A 208 8.75 -15.86 15.80
N PRO A 209 9.96 -16.09 15.26
CA PRO A 209 11.15 -15.33 15.59
C PRO A 209 10.96 -13.83 15.40
N ASP A 210 10.30 -13.43 14.31
CA ASP A 210 10.13 -12.02 13.92
C ASP A 210 9.21 -11.32 14.92
N TYR A 211 8.12 -11.99 15.32
CA TYR A 211 7.22 -11.46 16.36
C TYR A 211 7.87 -11.40 17.75
N VAL A 212 8.74 -12.35 18.08
CA VAL A 212 9.52 -12.33 19.32
C VAL A 212 10.51 -11.17 19.33
N GLU A 213 11.21 -10.95 18.22
CA GLU A 213 12.14 -9.85 18.04
C GLU A 213 11.43 -8.49 18.14
N PHE A 214 10.29 -8.32 17.47
CA PHE A 214 9.47 -7.11 17.58
C PHE A 214 9.14 -6.76 19.04
N LYS A 215 8.67 -7.73 19.84
CA LYS A 215 8.37 -7.51 21.26
C LYS A 215 9.60 -7.11 22.07
N ASN A 216 10.77 -7.68 21.74
CA ASN A 216 12.03 -7.35 22.41
C ASN A 216 12.50 -5.93 22.04
N ASN A 217 12.41 -5.56 20.77
CA ASN A 217 12.78 -4.22 20.27
C ASN A 217 11.86 -3.16 20.88
N LEU A 218 10.56 -3.42 20.91
CA LEU A 218 9.57 -2.56 21.56
C LEU A 218 9.85 -2.35 23.04
N ARG A 219 10.14 -3.43 23.78
CA ARG A 219 10.50 -3.34 25.19
C ARG A 219 11.78 -2.55 25.40
N THR A 220 12.81 -2.80 24.58
CA THR A 220 14.09 -2.10 24.64
C THR A 220 13.92 -0.61 24.38
N PHE A 221 13.10 -0.26 23.39
CA PHE A 221 12.79 1.12 23.07
C PHE A 221 12.09 1.84 24.23
N ILE A 222 11.06 1.24 24.83
CA ILE A 222 10.36 1.82 26.00
C ILE A 222 11.31 1.98 27.20
N ASP A 223 12.15 0.97 27.47
CA ASP A 223 13.10 0.99 28.59
C ASP A 223 14.17 2.08 28.41
N THR A 224 14.61 2.33 27.18
CA THR A 224 15.65 3.35 26.87
C THR A 224 15.10 4.77 26.71
N THR A 225 13.80 4.94 26.46
CA THR A 225 13.15 6.26 26.27
C THR A 225 12.41 6.76 27.51
N GLY A 226 12.55 6.08 28.66
CA GLY A 226 12.08 6.57 29.96
C GLY A 226 10.62 6.22 30.30
N GLY A 227 10.06 5.15 29.72
CA GLY A 227 8.77 4.60 30.13
C GLY A 227 8.80 4.18 31.61
N LYS A 228 7.95 4.79 32.45
CA LYS A 228 7.91 4.50 33.90
C LYS A 228 7.28 3.14 34.20
N LYS A 229 6.39 2.65 33.33
CA LYS A 229 5.83 1.31 33.32
C LYS A 229 6.14 0.65 31.98
N LYS A 230 6.67 -0.57 32.03
CA LYS A 230 7.11 -1.33 30.86
C LYS A 230 5.94 -1.89 30.04
N ASN A 231 5.05 -1.03 29.52
CA ASN A 231 3.88 -1.48 28.77
C ASN A 231 3.52 -0.57 27.59
N LEU A 232 2.70 -1.11 26.68
CA LEU A 232 2.22 -0.45 25.46
C LEU A 232 1.43 0.85 25.72
N SER A 233 0.71 0.90 26.84
CA SER A 233 -0.06 2.08 27.22
C SER A 233 0.86 3.28 27.46
N ASP A 234 2.04 3.07 28.05
CA ASP A 234 3.01 4.14 28.23
C ASP A 234 3.50 4.67 26.88
N MET A 235 3.75 3.78 25.90
CA MET A 235 4.20 4.22 24.59
C MET A 235 3.16 5.06 23.85
N ARG A 236 1.90 4.61 23.82
CA ARG A 236 0.80 5.40 23.25
C ARG A 236 0.63 6.73 23.98
N ASN A 237 0.68 6.73 25.31
CA ASN A 237 0.56 7.96 26.10
C ASN A 237 1.72 8.92 25.82
N LEU A 238 2.96 8.42 25.68
CA LEU A 238 4.14 9.21 25.37
C LEU A 238 4.07 9.82 23.96
N LEU A 239 3.52 9.09 22.98
CA LEU A 239 3.20 9.61 21.64
C LEU A 239 2.09 10.68 21.71
N ALA A 240 0.97 10.37 22.36
CA ALA A 240 -0.21 11.24 22.41
C ALA A 240 0.03 12.55 23.18
N HIS A 241 0.85 12.52 24.24
CA HIS A 241 1.23 13.72 24.99
C HIS A 241 2.39 14.51 24.35
N GLY A 242 2.88 14.06 23.18
CA GLY A 242 3.99 14.70 22.46
C GLY A 242 5.33 14.62 23.18
N THR A 243 5.45 13.76 24.19
CA THR A 243 6.68 13.60 24.98
C THR A 243 7.82 13.07 24.11
N PHE A 244 7.55 12.06 23.28
CA PHE A 244 8.54 11.56 22.33
C PHE A 244 8.89 12.60 21.28
N PHE A 245 7.91 13.34 20.76
CA PHE A 245 8.16 14.41 19.80
C PHE A 245 9.11 15.49 20.37
N LYS A 246 8.98 15.82 21.66
CA LYS A 246 9.88 16.77 22.36
C LYS A 246 11.27 16.19 22.61
N GLN A 247 11.37 14.88 22.86
CA GLN A 247 12.64 14.21 23.20
C GLN A 247 13.43 13.71 21.98
N LYS A 248 12.81 13.64 20.80
CA LYS A 248 13.40 13.03 19.59
C LYS A 248 14.78 13.57 19.22
N ASN A 249 15.05 14.85 19.51
CA ASN A 249 16.35 15.47 19.20
C ASN A 249 17.49 14.99 20.12
N ASN A 250 17.15 14.33 21.24
CA ASN A 250 18.10 13.75 22.18
C ASN A 250 18.26 12.24 21.98
N TRP A 251 17.54 11.64 21.04
CA TRP A 251 17.66 10.22 20.74
C TRP A 251 18.94 9.94 19.99
N ASP A 252 19.64 8.88 20.41
CA ASP A 252 20.78 8.37 19.66
C ASP A 252 20.32 7.60 18.41
N ASN A 253 21.27 7.24 17.55
CA ASN A 253 20.98 6.49 16.32
C ASN A 253 20.27 5.17 16.58
N ARG A 254 20.57 4.49 17.71
CA ARG A 254 19.96 3.20 18.05
C ARG A 254 18.49 3.38 18.42
N GLN A 255 18.15 4.42 19.17
CA GLN A 255 16.77 4.74 19.53
C GLN A 255 15.96 5.11 18.28
N TRP A 256 16.55 5.87 17.36
CA TRP A 256 15.92 6.17 16.06
C TRP A 256 15.70 4.92 15.21
N SER A 257 16.71 4.05 15.09
CA SER A 257 16.60 2.79 14.36
C SER A 257 15.49 1.90 14.95
N LEU A 258 15.46 1.72 16.27
CA LEU A 258 14.41 0.94 16.94
C LEU A 258 13.02 1.53 16.69
N PHE A 259 12.88 2.86 16.72
CA PHE A 259 11.60 3.52 16.48
C PHE A 259 11.08 3.27 15.05
N VAL A 260 11.97 3.36 14.05
CA VAL A 260 11.64 3.06 12.65
C VAL A 260 11.31 1.58 12.47
N GLU A 261 12.11 0.67 13.03
CA GLU A 261 11.89 -0.78 12.95
C GLU A 261 10.54 -1.18 13.59
N ILE A 262 10.20 -0.62 14.75
CA ILE A 262 8.91 -0.86 15.40
C ILE A 262 7.76 -0.38 14.50
N HIS A 263 7.90 0.80 13.90
CA HIS A 263 6.90 1.37 13.01
C HIS A 263 6.67 0.48 11.78
N GLU A 264 7.75 0.15 11.07
CA GLU A 264 7.70 -0.66 9.84
C GLU A 264 7.15 -2.06 10.14
N PHE A 265 7.59 -2.68 11.24
CA PHE A 265 7.09 -3.99 11.66
C PHE A 265 5.60 -3.95 11.99
N LEU A 266 5.16 -2.96 12.79
CA LEU A 266 3.75 -2.82 13.16
C LEU A 266 2.89 -2.60 11.92
N PHE A 267 3.35 -1.76 10.99
CA PHE A 267 2.64 -1.47 9.75
C PHE A 267 2.51 -2.73 8.90
N ASN A 268 3.60 -3.48 8.69
CA ASN A 268 3.56 -4.74 7.96
C ASN A 268 2.67 -5.79 8.63
N MET A 269 2.71 -5.89 9.96
CA MET A 269 1.82 -6.75 10.73
C MET A 269 0.35 -6.37 10.52
N VAL A 270 0.02 -5.07 10.49
CA VAL A 270 -1.35 -4.60 10.15
C VAL A 270 -1.76 -5.05 8.75
N LEU A 271 -0.88 -4.91 7.74
CA LEU A 271 -1.18 -5.34 6.37
C LEU A 271 -1.45 -6.84 6.28
N LEU A 272 -0.59 -7.65 6.90
CA LEU A 272 -0.79 -9.11 6.97
C LEU A 272 -2.08 -9.48 7.70
N GLY A 273 -2.45 -8.74 8.75
CA GLY A 273 -3.70 -8.94 9.48
C GLY A 273 -4.91 -8.70 8.58
N LEU A 274 -4.93 -7.59 7.85
CA LEU A 274 -6.00 -7.26 6.91
C LEU A 274 -6.09 -8.27 5.76
N GLU A 275 -4.96 -8.70 5.21
CA GLU A 275 -4.93 -9.73 4.18
C GLU A 275 -5.57 -11.03 4.64
N GLN A 276 -5.25 -11.48 5.85
CA GLN A 276 -5.87 -12.68 6.39
C GLN A 276 -7.36 -12.50 6.63
N GLU A 277 -7.82 -11.35 7.12
CA GLU A 277 -9.25 -11.08 7.26
C GLU A 277 -9.97 -11.15 5.90
N ILE A 278 -9.44 -10.47 4.89
CA ILE A 278 -9.99 -10.45 3.52
C ILE A 278 -10.01 -11.84 2.88
N ASN A 279 -8.97 -12.64 3.10
CA ASN A 279 -8.89 -14.01 2.58
C ASN A 279 -9.83 -14.99 3.30
N ASN A 280 -10.29 -14.67 4.51
CA ASN A 280 -11.18 -15.50 5.31
C ASN A 280 -12.68 -15.19 5.10
N PHE A 281 -13.03 -14.21 4.25
CA PHE A 281 -14.39 -14.06 3.72
C PHE A 281 -14.68 -15.08 2.63
#